data_AF-A0A1V5GNI3-F1
#
_entry.id   AF-A0A1V5GNI3-F1
#
_cell.length_a   1.000
_cell.length_b   1.000
_cell.length_c   1.000
_cell.angle_alpha   90.00
_cell.angle_beta   90.00
_cell.angle_gamma   90.00
#
_symmetry.space_group_name_H-M   'P 1'
#
loop_
_entity.id
_entity.type
_entity.pdbx_description
1 polymer ?
#
loop_
_entity_poly.entity_id
_entity_poly.type
_entity_poly.pdbx_seq_one_letter_code
_entity_poly.pdbx_strand_id
1 'polypeptide(L)'
;MADIAKKISKLDEKIGKLKERIKSDTAECEKLSEQKALLIYQSLCKQYSCEGQALADMIAREHEQAAMPVADEKSVSDNSYADDADEEEMLGQTSFFEKNDPYSD
;
A
#
# COMPACT_ATOMS: atom_id res chain seq x y z
N MET A 1 -53.11 -1.11 4.80
CA MET A 1 -52.07 -0.92 5.85
C MET A 1 -51.39 -2.24 6.25
N ALA A 2 -52.12 -3.34 6.47
CA ALA A 2 -51.54 -4.64 6.87
C ALA A 2 -50.48 -5.20 5.90
N ASP A 3 -50.67 -5.06 4.58
CA ASP A 3 -49.69 -5.53 3.59
C ASP A 3 -48.37 -4.75 3.59
N ILE A 4 -48.42 -3.47 3.94
CA ILE A 4 -47.22 -2.61 4.04
C ILE A 4 -46.41 -3.04 5.27
N ALA A 5 -47.07 -3.23 6.43
CA ALA A 5 -46.42 -3.71 7.64
C ALA A 5 -45.75 -5.09 7.44
N LYS A 6 -46.41 -6.00 6.70
CA LYS A 6 -45.84 -7.31 6.35
C LYS A 6 -44.62 -7.20 5.43
N LYS A 7 -44.60 -6.23 4.50
CA LYS A 7 -43.42 -5.97 3.65
C LYS A 7 -42.26 -5.39 4.47
N ILE A 8 -42.53 -4.45 5.38
CA ILE A 8 -41.51 -3.87 6.28
C ILE A 8 -40.85 -4.97 7.11
N SER A 9 -41.63 -5.80 7.80
CA SER A 9 -41.10 -6.90 8.62
C SER A 9 -40.23 -7.89 7.83
N LYS A 10 -40.60 -8.21 6.58
CA LYS A 10 -39.77 -9.05 5.70
C LYS A 10 -38.45 -8.38 5.30
N LEU A 11 -38.44 -7.06 5.12
CA LEU A 11 -37.21 -6.33 4.85
C LEU A 11 -36.31 -6.29 6.09
N ASP A 12 -36.88 -6.06 7.27
CA ASP A 12 -36.12 -6.09 8.53
C ASP A 12 -35.45 -7.44 8.76
N GLU A 13 -36.16 -8.55 8.51
CA GLU A 13 -35.61 -9.89 8.62
C GLU A 13 -34.44 -10.11 7.63
N LYS A 14 -34.59 -9.64 6.39
CA LYS A 14 -33.52 -9.71 5.38
C LYS A 14 -32.30 -8.88 5.79
N ILE A 15 -32.53 -7.66 6.29
CA ILE A 15 -31.47 -6.78 6.80
C ILE A 15 -30.75 -7.45 7.97
N GLY A 16 -31.48 -8.08 8.89
CA GLY A 16 -30.90 -8.84 10.00
C GLY A 16 -29.98 -9.96 9.53
N LYS A 17 -30.43 -10.79 8.58
CA LYS A 17 -29.62 -11.87 8.00
C LYS A 17 -28.37 -11.36 7.28
N LEU A 18 -28.48 -10.24 6.55
CA LEU A 18 -27.33 -9.62 5.90
C LEU A 18 -26.32 -9.08 6.91
N LYS A 19 -26.77 -8.46 8.01
CA LYS A 19 -25.89 -7.98 9.08
C LYS A 19 -25.11 -9.12 9.74
N GLU A 20 -25.76 -10.25 10.02
CA GLU A 20 -25.08 -11.41 10.59
C GLU A 20 -24.07 -12.02 9.62
N ARG A 21 -24.40 -12.08 8.31
CA ARG A 21 -23.44 -12.51 7.30
C ARG A 21 -22.23 -11.58 7.22
N ILE A 22 -22.45 -10.27 7.16
CA ILE A 22 -21.37 -9.28 7.12
C ILE A 22 -20.42 -9.47 8.31
N LYS A 23 -20.95 -9.66 9.53
CA LYS A 23 -20.11 -9.92 10.70
C LYS A 23 -19.24 -11.17 10.52
N SER A 24 -19.84 -12.27 10.06
CA SER A 24 -19.12 -13.52 9.83
C SER A 24 -18.05 -13.37 8.76
N ASP A 25 -18.40 -12.78 7.62
CA ASP A 25 -17.50 -12.59 6.48
C ASP A 25 -16.34 -11.64 6.85
N THR A 26 -16.60 -10.60 7.65
CA THR A 26 -15.57 -9.71 8.18
C THR A 26 -14.59 -10.46 9.08
N ALA A 27 -15.08 -11.27 10.02
CA ALA A 27 -14.22 -12.07 10.89
C ALA A 27 -13.39 -13.10 10.10
N GLU A 28 -13.97 -13.70 9.05
CA GLU A 28 -13.23 -14.59 8.16
C GLU A 28 -12.16 -13.85 7.35
N CYS A 29 -12.46 -12.66 6.83
CA CYS A 29 -11.49 -11.80 6.16
C CYS A 29 -10.31 -11.46 7.07
N GLU A 30 -10.56 -11.09 8.33
CA GLU A 30 -9.52 -10.80 9.32
C GLU A 30 -8.62 -12.01 9.54
N LYS A 31 -9.22 -13.19 9.77
CA LYS A 31 -8.48 -14.44 9.94
C LYS A 31 -7.62 -14.79 8.73
N LEU A 32 -8.15 -14.65 7.51
CA LEU A 32 -7.41 -14.90 6.29
C LEU A 32 -6.28 -13.89 6.09
N SER A 33 -6.49 -12.63 6.47
CA SER A 33 -5.47 -11.59 6.44
C SER A 33 -4.29 -11.91 7.37
N GLU A 34 -4.57 -12.36 8.60
CA GLU A 34 -3.55 -12.80 9.55
C GLU A 34 -2.76 -14.01 9.03
N GLN A 35 -3.45 -15.00 8.48
CA GLN A 35 -2.81 -16.17 7.86
C GLN A 35 -1.90 -15.76 6.69
N LYS A 36 -2.36 -14.84 5.85
CA LYS A 36 -1.56 -14.29 4.74
C LYS A 36 -0.32 -13.57 5.27
N ALA A 37 -0.46 -12.71 6.28
CA ALA A 37 0.67 -11.98 6.87
C ALA A 37 1.71 -12.94 7.46
N LEU A 38 1.27 -14.00 8.13
CA LEU A 38 2.15 -15.04 8.68
C LEU A 38 2.92 -15.78 7.58
N LEU A 39 2.26 -16.16 6.48
CA LEU A 39 2.92 -16.83 5.36
C LEU A 39 3.94 -15.92 4.68
N ILE A 40 3.64 -14.63 4.53
CA ILE A 40 4.59 -13.64 4.01
C ILE A 40 5.82 -13.58 4.92
N TYR A 41 5.63 -13.41 6.23
CA TYR A 41 6.72 -13.40 7.19
C TYR A 41 7.58 -14.68 7.09
N GLN A 42 6.96 -15.85 7.06
CA GLN A 42 7.68 -17.13 6.91
C GLN A 42 8.47 -17.22 5.60
N SER A 43 7.91 -16.68 4.51
CA SER A 43 8.60 -16.67 3.22
C SER A 43 9.86 -15.79 3.26
N LEU A 44 9.77 -14.61 3.88
CA LEU A 44 10.90 -13.71 4.10
C LEU A 44 11.96 -14.36 4.99
N CYS A 45 11.54 -14.99 6.09
CA CYS A 45 12.47 -15.68 6.99
C CYS A 45 13.27 -16.76 6.27
N LYS A 46 12.63 -17.52 5.37
CA LYS A 46 13.29 -18.53 4.54
C LYS A 46 14.24 -17.92 3.51
N GLN A 47 13.81 -16.86 2.83
CA GLN A 47 14.60 -16.19 1.79
C GLN A 47 15.88 -15.59 2.37
N TYR A 48 15.79 -14.96 3.53
CA TYR A 48 16.89 -14.22 4.14
C TYR A 48 17.59 -14.97 5.28
N SER A 49 17.14 -16.18 5.61
CA SER A 49 17.68 -17.03 6.68
C SER A 49 17.81 -16.31 8.03
N CYS A 50 16.87 -15.41 8.34
CA CYS A 50 16.83 -14.64 9.58
C CYS A 50 15.38 -14.32 10.00
N GLU A 51 15.18 -13.95 11.27
CA GLU A 51 13.86 -13.77 11.87
C GLU A 51 13.85 -12.57 12.83
N GLY A 52 12.65 -12.12 13.23
CA GLY A 52 12.46 -11.10 14.26
C GLY A 52 13.20 -9.79 13.97
N GLN A 53 13.97 -9.29 14.96
CA GLN A 53 14.70 -8.02 14.84
C GLN A 53 15.73 -8.05 13.71
N ALA A 54 16.42 -9.18 13.49
CA ALA A 54 17.43 -9.28 12.43
C ALA A 54 16.82 -9.11 11.03
N LEU A 55 15.60 -9.63 10.83
CA LEU A 55 14.85 -9.42 9.60
C LEU A 55 14.39 -7.96 9.47
N ALA A 56 13.94 -7.34 10.56
CA ALA A 56 13.56 -5.92 10.57
C ALA A 56 14.74 -4.99 10.24
N ASP A 57 15.91 -5.22 10.84
CA ASP A 57 17.14 -4.45 10.61
C ASP A 57 17.66 -4.61 9.17
N MET A 58 17.45 -5.77 8.56
CA MET A 58 17.78 -6.01 7.17
C MET A 58 16.86 -5.22 6.22
N ILE A 59 15.54 -5.32 6.43
CA ILE A 59 14.54 -4.58 5.64
C ILE A 59 14.79 -3.06 5.75
N ALA A 60 15.10 -2.57 6.95
CA ALA A 60 15.42 -1.16 7.17
C ALA A 60 16.66 -0.71 6.38
N ARG A 61 17.75 -1.50 6.40
CA ARG A 61 18.95 -1.21 5.61
C ARG A 61 18.70 -1.22 4.11
N GLU A 62 17.95 -2.20 3.59
CA GLU A 62 17.59 -2.23 2.17
C GLU A 62 16.75 -1.01 1.77
N HIS A 63 15.79 -0.62 2.61
CA HIS A 63 14.96 0.56 2.36
C HIS A 63 15.79 1.86 2.35
N GLU A 64 16.75 2.00 3.27
CA GLU A 64 17.69 3.13 3.27
C GLU A 64 18.59 3.14 2.03
N GLN A 65 19.11 1.97 1.61
CA GLN A 65 19.93 1.84 0.40
C GLN A 65 19.15 2.15 -0.87
N ALA A 66 17.88 1.78 -0.94
CA ALA A 66 16.99 2.11 -2.06
C ALA A 66 16.60 3.59 -2.11
N ALA A 67 16.63 4.28 -0.96
CA ALA A 67 16.31 5.70 -0.84
C ALA A 67 17.52 6.62 -1.05
N MET A 68 18.75 6.08 -1.06
CA MET A 68 19.92 6.86 -1.44
C MET A 68 19.91 7.11 -2.96
N PRO A 69 19.97 8.37 -3.43
CA PRO A 69 20.31 8.61 -4.83
C PRO A 69 21.71 8.02 -5.06
N VAL A 70 21.91 7.36 -6.21
CA VAL A 70 23.24 6.97 -6.67
C VAL A 70 24.05 8.25 -6.88
N ALA A 71 24.68 8.75 -5.82
CA ALA A 71 25.58 9.89 -5.89
C ALA A 71 26.90 9.39 -6.48
N ASP A 72 27.04 9.59 -7.79
CA ASP A 72 28.26 9.63 -8.59
C ASP A 72 29.48 8.87 -8.05
N GLU A 73 29.76 7.70 -8.65
CA GLU A 73 31.13 7.20 -8.71
C GLU A 73 31.93 8.01 -9.74
N LYS A 74 32.53 9.10 -9.23
CA LYS A 74 33.88 9.61 -9.56
C LYS A 74 34.25 9.84 -11.03
N SER A 75 34.19 11.12 -11.40
CA SER A 75 35.30 11.93 -11.92
C SER A 75 36.35 11.23 -12.79
N VAL A 76 36.23 11.40 -14.12
CA VAL A 76 37.41 11.51 -14.98
C VAL A 76 37.42 12.94 -15.52
N SER A 77 38.39 13.71 -15.02
CA SER A 77 38.76 15.02 -15.52
C SER A 77 39.11 14.91 -17.00
N ASP A 78 38.42 15.67 -17.86
CA ASP A 78 39.12 16.41 -18.90
C ASP A 78 38.30 17.63 -19.37
N ASN A 79 39.03 18.72 -19.58
CA ASN A 79 38.58 20.05 -19.96
C ASN A 79 37.58 20.08 -21.12
N SER A 80 36.57 20.96 -21.05
CA SER A 80 36.54 22.18 -21.89
C SER A 80 35.29 23.05 -21.69
N TYR A 81 35.54 24.29 -21.31
CA TYR A 81 34.92 25.56 -21.74
C TYR A 81 33.42 25.89 -21.49
N ALA A 82 33.28 27.09 -20.91
CA ALA A 82 32.21 28.09 -21.02
C ALA A 82 30.90 27.88 -20.22
N ASP A 83 30.88 28.53 -19.06
CA ASP A 83 29.95 29.60 -18.66
C ASP A 83 28.67 29.75 -19.50
N ASP A 84 27.52 29.43 -18.92
CA ASP A 84 26.45 30.41 -18.69
C ASP A 84 25.32 29.78 -17.84
N ALA A 85 24.84 30.57 -16.89
CA ALA A 85 23.86 30.23 -15.88
C ALA A 85 22.46 30.00 -16.47
N ASP A 86 21.75 28.97 -15.98
CA ASP A 86 20.29 29.01 -15.89
C ASP A 86 19.85 28.20 -14.66
N GLU A 87 19.59 28.93 -13.59
CA GLU A 87 18.94 28.44 -12.37
C GLU A 87 17.43 28.58 -12.57
N GLU A 88 16.72 27.51 -12.96
CA GLU A 88 15.29 27.32 -12.70
C GLU A 88 14.89 25.91 -13.16
N GLU A 89 14.53 25.04 -12.22
CA GLU A 89 13.21 24.36 -12.18
C GLU A 89 13.26 23.19 -11.18
N MET A 90 13.14 23.55 -9.90
CA MET A 90 12.80 22.62 -8.82
C MET A 90 11.28 22.43 -8.78
N LEU A 91 10.74 21.42 -9.46
CA LEU A 91 9.36 20.97 -9.20
C LEU A 91 9.24 19.44 -9.22
N GLY A 92 9.46 18.86 -8.04
CA GLY A 92 9.00 17.52 -7.74
C GLY A 92 7.47 17.46 -7.77
N GLN A 93 6.93 16.58 -8.61
CA GLN A 93 5.55 16.12 -8.52
C GLN A 93 5.50 14.63 -8.87
N THR A 94 5.66 13.75 -7.89
CA THR A 94 5.16 12.38 -7.99
C THR A 94 3.67 12.41 -7.66
N SER A 95 2.81 12.67 -8.65
CA SER A 95 1.36 12.54 -8.52
C SER A 95 0.96 11.06 -8.67
N PHE A 96 1.16 10.26 -7.61
CA PHE A 96 0.76 8.83 -7.61
C PHE A 96 -0.72 8.59 -7.26
N PHE A 97 -1.50 9.64 -6.97
CA PHE A 97 -2.95 9.50 -6.78
C PHE A 97 -3.73 10.32 -7.80
N GLU A 98 -3.86 9.78 -9.00
CA GLU A 98 -4.98 10.14 -9.86
C GLU A 98 -6.22 9.37 -9.37
N LYS A 99 -7.00 10.04 -8.51
CA LYS A 99 -8.36 9.59 -8.21
C LYS A 99 -9.16 9.69 -9.51
N ASN A 100 -9.51 8.55 -10.09
CA ASN A 100 -10.59 8.48 -11.06
C ASN A 100 -11.87 9.05 -10.40
N ASP A 101 -12.25 10.25 -10.81
CA ASP A 101 -13.53 10.85 -10.44
C ASP A 101 -14.61 10.29 -11.38
N PRO A 102 -15.59 9.50 -10.90
CA PRO A 102 -16.58 8.85 -11.77
C PRO A 102 -17.67 9.80 -12.31
N TYR A 103 -17.50 11.12 -12.20
CA TYR A 103 -18.44 12.13 -12.70
C TYR A 103 -17.74 13.31 -13.41
N SER A 104 -16.81 13.03 -14.32
CA SER A 104 -16.46 14.00 -15.35
C SER A 104 -17.47 13.87 -16.50
N ASP A 105 -18.14 14.98 -16.85
CA ASP A 105 -19.23 15.11 -17.85
C ASP A 105 -18.95 14.44 -19.21
#